data_AF-A0A534D6A8-F1
#
_entry.id   AF-A0A534D6A8-F1
#
_cell.length_a   1.000
_cell.length_b   1.000
_cell.length_c   1.000
_cell.angle_alpha   90.00
_cell.angle_beta   90.00
_cell.angle_gamma   90.00
#
_symmetry.space_group_name_H-M   'P 1'
#
loop_
_entity.id
_entity.type
_entity.pdbx_description
1 polymer ?
#
loop_
_entity_poly.entity_id
_entity_poly.type
_entity_poly.pdbx_seq_one_letter_code
_entity_poly.pdbx_strand_id
1 'polypeptide(L)'
;MKSVSAIVWLAPLLLALSACHALRAKSCHGPQAYMGAKSAAPLKIPAGLDAPETGSALRIPALNEPAPPARKGREPCLDEPPPFKVRSPAPPRQG
;
A
#
# COMPACT_ATOMS: atom_id res chain seq x y z
N MET A 1 -32.18 -14.85 33.16
CA MET A 1 -30.87 -14.44 33.72
C MET A 1 -29.66 -14.89 32.88
N LYS A 2 -29.67 -16.10 32.29
CA LYS A 2 -28.56 -16.61 31.45
C LYS A 2 -28.25 -15.75 30.21
N SER A 3 -29.28 -15.20 29.55
CA SER A 3 -29.12 -14.43 28.31
C SER A 3 -28.47 -13.06 28.50
N VAL A 4 -28.65 -12.43 29.66
CA VAL A 4 -28.02 -11.14 29.99
C VAL A 4 -26.52 -11.34 30.21
N SER A 5 -26.13 -12.43 30.90
CA SER A 5 -24.73 -12.78 31.10
C SER A 5 -24.02 -13.12 29.79
N ALA A 6 -24.70 -13.80 28.86
CA ALA A 6 -24.15 -14.10 27.53
C ALA A 6 -23.88 -12.83 26.69
N ILE A 7 -24.76 -11.83 26.76
CA ILE A 7 -24.61 -10.55 26.05
C ILE A 7 -23.43 -9.73 26.60
N VAL A 8 -23.22 -9.76 27.92
CA VAL A 8 -22.09 -9.06 28.57
C VAL A 8 -20.74 -9.60 28.11
N TRP A 9 -20.64 -10.90 27.82
CA TRP A 9 -19.42 -11.51 27.28
C TRP A 9 -19.28 -11.39 25.75
N LEU A 10 -20.38 -11.21 25.03
CA LEU A 10 -20.38 -11.04 23.57
C LEU A 10 -19.84 -9.67 23.14
N ALA A 11 -20.13 -8.63 23.90
CA ALA A 11 -19.71 -7.25 23.61
C ALA A 11 -18.17 -7.05 23.52
N PRO A 12 -17.36 -7.48 24.50
CA PRO A 12 -15.90 -7.36 24.40
C PRO A 12 -15.31 -8.24 23.31
N LEU A 13 -15.91 -9.40 23.03
CA LEU A 13 -15.49 -10.30 21.95
C LEU A 13 -15.69 -9.64 20.58
N LEU A 14 -16.85 -9.01 20.34
CA LEU A 14 -17.12 -8.25 19.11
C LEU A 14 -16.17 -7.05 18.96
N LEU A 15 -15.87 -6.35 20.06
CA LEU A 15 -14.90 -5.24 20.05
C LEU A 15 -13.50 -5.73 19.67
N ALA A 16 -13.06 -6.87 20.24
CA ALA A 16 -11.77 -7.48 19.93
C ALA A 16 -11.67 -7.94 18.47
N LEU A 17 -12.75 -8.47 17.89
CA LEU A 17 -12.78 -8.85 16.47
C LEU A 17 -12.74 -7.63 15.53
N SER A 18 -13.36 -6.50 15.91
CA SER A 18 -13.35 -5.27 15.10
C SER A 18 -11.99 -4.55 15.05
N ALA A 19 -11.12 -4.77 16.05
CA ALA A 19 -9.82 -4.12 16.15
C ALA A 19 -8.80 -4.61 15.10
N CYS A 20 -9.04 -5.76 14.47
CA CYS A 20 -8.09 -6.36 13.53
C CYS A 20 -7.85 -5.48 12.29
N HIS A 21 -8.85 -4.68 11.87
CA HIS A 21 -8.72 -3.76 10.75
C HIS A 21 -8.05 -2.43 11.12
N ALA A 22 -8.22 -1.97 12.36
CA ALA A 22 -7.61 -0.73 12.87
C ALA A 22 -6.10 -0.89 13.13
N LEU A 23 -5.68 -2.09 13.54
CA LEU A 23 -4.27 -2.41 13.83
C LEU A 23 -3.45 -2.76 12.58
N ARG A 24 -4.10 -3.05 11.44
CA ARG A 24 -3.46 -3.45 10.17
C ARG A 24 -3.42 -2.35 9.11
N ALA A 25 -3.63 -1.08 9.48
CA ALA A 25 -3.47 0.02 8.54
C ALA A 25 -2.00 0.17 8.11
N LYS A 26 -1.64 -0.36 6.93
CA LYS A 26 -0.37 0.01 6.27
C LYS A 26 -0.48 1.46 5.81
N SER A 27 0.05 2.39 6.61
CA SER A 27 0.06 3.80 6.25
C SER A 27 1.17 4.07 5.21
N CYS A 28 0.78 4.53 4.01
CA CYS A 28 1.70 5.06 3.01
C CYS A 28 2.02 6.55 3.23
N HIS A 29 1.41 7.18 4.25
CA HIS A 29 1.62 8.60 4.59
C HIS A 29 2.85 8.82 5.48
N GLY A 30 3.40 7.73 6.05
CA GLY A 30 4.67 7.74 6.76
C GLY A 30 5.88 7.52 5.84
N PRO A 31 7.08 7.92 6.29
CA PRO A 31 8.31 7.66 5.55
C PRO A 31 8.51 6.15 5.38
N GLN A 32 8.78 5.73 4.15
CA GLN A 32 9.02 4.33 3.81
C GLN A 32 10.53 4.05 3.74
N ALA A 33 10.94 2.81 4.04
CA ALA A 33 12.35 2.43 4.06
C ALA A 33 13.09 2.71 2.73
N TYR A 34 12.40 2.57 1.60
CA TYR A 34 12.98 2.84 0.28
C TYR A 34 13.26 4.33 0.02
N MET A 35 12.61 5.26 0.73
CA MET A 35 12.75 6.70 0.48
C MET A 35 14.12 7.25 0.89
N GLY A 36 14.83 6.55 1.79
CA GLY A 36 16.21 6.89 2.17
C GLY A 36 17.28 6.14 1.37
N ALA A 37 16.89 5.28 0.44
CA ALA A 37 17.84 4.48 -0.33
C ALA A 37 18.65 5.35 -1.28
N LYS A 38 19.96 5.11 -1.35
CA LYS A 38 20.87 5.79 -2.28
C LYS A 38 21.19 4.86 -3.45
N SER A 39 21.35 5.43 -4.63
CA SER A 39 21.86 4.69 -5.78
C SER A 39 23.27 4.18 -5.50
N ALA A 40 23.48 2.87 -5.68
CA ALA A 40 24.80 2.28 -5.63
C ALA A 40 25.59 2.63 -6.90
N ALA A 41 26.90 2.85 -6.75
CA ALA A 41 27.78 3.01 -7.89
C ALA A 41 27.88 1.70 -8.70
N PRO A 42 28.07 1.77 -10.03
CA PRO A 42 28.34 0.59 -10.83
C PRO A 42 29.55 -0.19 -10.32
N LEU A 43 29.48 -1.52 -10.43
CA LEU A 43 30.59 -2.40 -10.05
C LEU A 43 31.80 -2.18 -10.97
N LYS A 44 32.99 -2.26 -10.38
CA LYS A 44 34.25 -2.23 -11.13
C LYS A 44 34.68 -3.64 -11.49
N ILE A 45 35.10 -3.84 -12.73
CA ILE A 45 35.60 -5.12 -13.21
C ILE A 45 37.11 -5.16 -12.95
N PRO A 46 37.61 -6.15 -12.19
CA PRO A 46 39.04 -6.32 -11.98
C PRO A 46 39.75 -6.81 -13.25
N ALA A 47 41.06 -6.61 -13.33
CA ALA A 47 41.85 -6.98 -14.50
C ALA A 47 41.79 -8.49 -14.78
N GLY A 48 41.66 -8.86 -16.07
CA GLY A 48 41.60 -10.25 -16.52
C GLY A 48 40.22 -10.91 -16.43
N LEU A 49 39.17 -10.16 -16.08
CA LEU A 49 37.79 -10.62 -16.12
C LEU A 49 36.96 -9.81 -17.13
N ASP A 50 36.09 -10.50 -17.85
CA ASP A 50 35.16 -9.87 -18.78
C ASP A 50 33.97 -9.23 -18.04
N ALA A 51 33.42 -8.18 -18.64
CA ALA A 51 32.22 -7.53 -18.14
C ALA A 51 31.01 -8.48 -18.23
N PRO A 52 30.07 -8.46 -17.27
CA PRO A 52 28.81 -9.15 -17.44
C PRO A 52 28.00 -8.49 -18.57
N GLU A 53 27.28 -9.31 -19.34
CA GLU A 53 26.36 -8.83 -20.38
C GLU A 53 25.22 -7.99 -19.77
N THR A 54 25.16 -6.71 -20.13
CA THR A 54 24.14 -5.76 -19.61
C THR A 54 23.08 -5.36 -20.64
N GLY A 55 22.99 -6.08 -21.76
CA GLY A 55 22.01 -5.80 -22.83
C GLY A 55 20.55 -5.90 -22.37
N SER A 56 20.25 -6.88 -21.51
CA SER A 56 18.92 -7.07 -20.92
C SER A 56 18.80 -6.49 -19.50
N ALA A 57 19.74 -5.64 -19.08
CA ALA A 57 19.70 -5.04 -17.76
C ALA A 57 18.57 -4.00 -17.66
N LEU A 58 17.87 -3.98 -16.52
CA LEU A 58 16.90 -2.94 -16.23
C LEU A 58 17.62 -1.59 -16.11
N ARG A 59 17.38 -0.69 -17.06
CA ARG A 59 17.92 0.68 -17.03
C ARG A 59 16.94 1.58 -16.29
N ILE A 60 17.38 2.09 -15.14
CA ILE A 60 16.66 3.16 -14.42
C ILE A 60 17.03 4.49 -15.09
N PRO A 61 16.06 5.24 -15.65
CA PRO A 61 16.33 6.54 -16.25
C PRO A 61 16.90 7.53 -15.24
N ALA A 62 17.69 8.50 -15.73
CA ALA A 62 18.14 9.61 -14.90
C ALA A 62 16.93 10.39 -14.37
N LEU A 63 16.91 10.65 -13.06
CA LEU A 63 15.88 11.47 -12.43
C LEU A 63 16.18 12.95 -12.72
N ASN A 64 15.63 13.46 -13.81
CA ASN A 64 15.78 14.86 -14.23
C ASN A 64 14.71 15.78 -13.63
N GLU A 65 13.72 15.19 -12.96
CA GLU A 65 12.57 15.90 -12.40
C GLU A 65 12.64 15.92 -10.86
N PRO A 66 12.10 16.98 -10.22
CA PRO A 66 12.00 17.04 -8.78
C PRO A 66 11.15 15.89 -8.25
N ALA A 67 11.50 15.39 -7.06
CA ALA A 67 10.76 14.34 -6.39
C ALA A 67 9.27 14.75 -6.22
N PRO A 68 8.31 13.84 -6.48
CA PRO A 68 6.91 14.09 -6.22
C PRO A 68 6.68 14.48 -4.75
N PRO A 69 5.69 15.35 -4.47
CA PRO A 69 5.36 15.73 -3.10
C PRO A 69 4.93 14.50 -2.28
N ALA A 70 5.25 14.52 -0.99
CA ALA A 70 4.84 13.46 -0.08
C ALA A 70 3.31 13.36 0.00
N ARG A 71 2.79 12.12 0.05
CA ARG A 71 1.37 11.82 0.24
C ARG A 71 0.92 12.36 1.61
N LYS A 72 -0.24 13.02 1.68
CA LYS A 72 -0.76 13.61 2.93
C LYS A 72 -2.16 13.11 3.28
N GLY A 73 -2.45 13.02 4.58
CA GLY A 73 -3.82 12.89 5.09
C GLY A 73 -4.55 11.62 4.68
N ARG A 74 -5.64 11.76 3.90
CA ARG A 74 -6.51 10.66 3.44
C ARG A 74 -6.29 10.29 1.97
N GLU A 75 -5.19 10.72 1.36
CA GLU A 75 -4.87 10.34 -0.01
C GLU A 75 -4.73 8.82 -0.11
N PRO A 76 -5.34 8.18 -1.12
CA PRO A 76 -5.24 6.72 -1.27
C PRO A 76 -3.80 6.30 -1.52
N CYS A 77 -3.42 5.16 -0.96
CA CYS A 77 -2.15 4.52 -1.27
C CYS A 77 -2.15 4.02 -2.72
N LEU A 78 -0.97 3.94 -3.34
CA LEU A 78 -0.84 3.46 -4.72
C LEU A 78 -1.31 2.01 -4.87
N ASP A 79 -1.06 1.20 -3.83
CA ASP A 79 -1.46 -0.21 -3.78
C ASP A 79 -2.91 -0.40 -3.31
N GLU A 80 -3.58 0.66 -2.88
CA GLU A 80 -4.97 0.58 -2.42
C GLU A 80 -5.89 0.44 -3.65
N PRO A 81 -6.71 -0.62 -3.73
CA PRO A 81 -7.64 -0.76 -4.83
C PRO A 81 -8.64 0.41 -4.83
N PRO A 82 -9.06 0.92 -6.00
CA PRO A 82 -10.09 1.94 -6.05
C PRO A 82 -11.41 1.41 -5.47
N PRO A 83 -12.23 2.26 -4.84
CA PRO A 83 -13.49 1.83 -4.26
C PRO A 83 -14.44 1.32 -5.35
N PHE A 84 -15.03 0.15 -5.13
CA PHE A 84 -16.01 -0.43 -6.03
C PHE A 84 -17.31 0.39 -5.99
N LYS A 85 -17.78 0.88 -7.15
CA LYS A 85 -19.10 1.53 -7.27
C LYS A 85 -20.07 0.57 -7.97
N VAL A 86 -21.07 0.08 -7.23
CA VAL A 86 -22.20 -0.65 -7.83
C VAL A 86 -23.16 0.38 -8.43
N ARG A 87 -23.53 0.21 -9.70
CA ARG A 87 -24.53 1.07 -10.35
C ARG A 87 -25.88 0.83 -9.69
N SER A 88 -26.48 1.88 -9.10
CA SER A 88 -27.85 1.77 -8.59
C SER A 88 -28.81 1.39 -9.73
N PRO A 89 -29.77 0.47 -9.50
CA PRO A 89 -30.77 0.12 -10.49
C PRO A 89 -31.55 1.35 -10.95
N ALA A 90 -31.87 1.43 -12.24
CA ALA A 90 -32.74 2.49 -12.73
C ALA A 90 -34.14 2.37 -12.09
N PRO A 91 -34.81 3.49 -11.76
CA PRO A 91 -36.16 3.45 -11.25
C PRO A 91 -37.11 2.82 -12.29
N PRO A 92 -38.14 2.08 -11.85
CA PRO A 92 -39.09 1.44 -12.76
C PRO A 92 -39.82 2.50 -13.58
N ARG A 93 -39.95 2.28 -14.89
CA ARG A 93 -40.78 3.13 -15.75
C ARG A 93 -42.25 2.91 -15.39
N GLN A 94 -42.91 3.95 -14.91
CA GLN A 94 -44.37 3.98 -14.79
C GLN A 94 -44.92 4.21 -16.20
N GLY A 95 -45.60 3.19 -16.73
CA GLY A 95 -46.38 3.27 -17.97
C GLY A 95 -47.77 3.81 -17.71
#